data_AF-A0A9P7AIS7-F1
#
_entry.id   AF-A0A9P7AIS7-F1
#
_cell.length_a   1.000
_cell.length_b   1.000
_cell.length_c   1.000
_cell.angle_alpha   90.00
_cell.angle_beta   90.00
_cell.angle_gamma   90.00
#
_symmetry.space_group_name_H-M   'P 1'
#
loop_
_entity.id
_entity.type
_entity.pdbx_description
1 polymer ?
#
loop_
_entity_poly.entity_id
_entity_poly.type
_entity_poly.pdbx_seq_one_letter_code
_entity_poly.pdbx_strand_id
1 'polypeptide(L)'
;MLEWIFHTGGLLPPRGGSVPVNHALTSFNHVRLPPSALLGYLDKSNKIHRDFTSSIWRVAVGSLALGSIAIPNLQVASYIAARYFQRRHVISVYGHPLPIISYRTQQLPLLHAIAQAFVLRTLYKWAIERFMDKNLDVRVRHGIAACCKAVMLQHAQVGNYAPSERLGAQGLFEYNRLSNHPSYRTSAGRNLGRRCMSIASLRLMYQRRDFSFGASSNLKFWVPTTFHKI
;
A
#
# COMPACT_ATOMS: atom_id res chain seq x y z
N MET A 1 30.49 28.15 26.22
CA MET A 1 30.70 27.72 24.82
C MET A 1 31.27 26.32 24.90
N LEU A 2 30.51 25.29 24.51
CA LEU A 2 31.01 23.91 24.44
C LEU A 2 30.61 23.34 23.08
N GLU A 3 31.62 22.80 22.41
CA GLU A 3 31.60 22.26 21.05
C GLU A 3 30.75 20.99 20.95
N TRP A 4 30.13 20.78 19.77
CA TRP A 4 29.24 19.66 19.49
C TRP A 4 29.76 18.85 18.31
N ILE A 5 30.07 17.57 18.55
CA ILE A 5 30.40 16.62 17.49
C ILE A 5 29.13 15.90 17.05
N PHE A 6 28.70 16.14 15.81
CA PHE A 6 27.77 15.26 15.08
C PHE A 6 28.46 13.91 14.85
N HIS A 7 27.90 12.81 15.38
CA HIS A 7 28.28 11.49 14.88
C HIS A 7 27.47 11.17 13.61
N THR A 8 28.22 10.83 12.57
CA THR A 8 27.82 10.65 11.17
C THR A 8 26.68 9.63 10.98
N GLY A 9 25.74 9.96 10.10
CA GLY A 9 24.68 9.04 9.69
C GLY A 9 25.25 7.91 8.82
N GLY A 10 25.03 6.66 9.21
CA GLY A 10 25.43 5.49 8.43
C GLY A 10 24.41 5.21 7.33
N LEU A 11 24.87 5.16 6.08
CA LEU A 11 24.02 4.73 4.95
C LEU A 11 23.62 3.26 5.16
N LEU A 12 22.33 2.99 5.14
CA LEU A 12 21.83 1.62 5.20
C LEU A 12 22.04 0.94 3.85
N PRO A 13 22.27 -0.39 3.84
CA PRO A 13 22.41 -1.13 2.60
C PRO A 13 21.19 -0.94 1.69
N PRO A 14 21.37 -0.94 0.36
CA PRO A 14 20.29 -0.74 -0.59
C PRO A 14 19.13 -1.71 -0.33
N ARG A 15 17.91 -1.19 -0.24
CA ARG A 15 16.71 -2.03 -0.19
C ARG A 15 16.30 -2.40 -1.61
N GLY A 16 15.99 -3.68 -1.82
CA GLY A 16 15.43 -4.13 -3.10
C GLY A 16 14.15 -3.36 -3.43
N GLY A 17 14.18 -2.56 -4.51
CA GLY A 17 13.01 -1.85 -5.05
C GLY A 17 12.86 -0.37 -4.69
N SER A 18 13.73 0.21 -3.86
CA SER A 18 13.71 1.65 -3.51
C SER A 18 15.02 2.36 -3.90
N VAL A 19 15.55 2.02 -5.08
CA VAL A 19 16.92 2.35 -5.50
C VAL A 19 17.24 3.87 -5.57
N PRO A 20 16.31 4.83 -5.78
CA PRO A 20 16.71 6.24 -5.73
C PRO A 20 16.75 6.83 -4.32
N VAL A 21 16.33 6.10 -3.27
CA VAL A 21 16.22 6.65 -1.90
C VAL A 21 17.28 6.04 -0.99
N ASN A 22 18.25 6.87 -0.60
CA ASN A 22 19.23 6.55 0.42
C ASN A 22 18.57 6.59 1.79
N HIS A 23 18.44 5.43 2.43
CA HIS A 23 18.03 5.33 3.82
C HIS A 23 19.25 5.45 4.72
N ALA A 24 19.17 6.24 5.78
CA ALA A 24 20.25 6.39 6.75
C ALA A 24 19.74 6.11 8.16
N LEU A 25 20.63 5.61 9.00
CA LEU A 25 20.43 5.58 10.45
C LEU A 25 20.96 6.89 11.05
N THR A 26 20.14 7.56 11.84
CA THR A 26 20.54 8.76 12.59
C THR A 26 20.42 8.46 14.07
N SER A 27 21.48 8.71 14.83
CA SER A 27 21.50 8.57 16.29
C SER A 27 21.78 9.92 16.93
N PHE A 28 21.17 10.17 18.09
CA PHE A 28 21.34 11.39 18.85
C PHE A 28 21.93 11.02 20.22
N ASN A 29 23.11 11.55 20.55
CA ASN A 29 23.74 11.38 21.85
C ASN A 29 23.72 12.71 22.60
N HIS A 30 22.85 12.83 23.61
CA HIS A 30 22.70 14.02 24.46
C HIS A 30 22.55 15.36 23.69
N VAL A 31 21.89 15.34 22.52
CA VAL A 31 21.65 16.54 21.70
C VAL A 31 20.67 17.47 22.43
N ARG A 32 21.10 18.70 22.72
CA ARG A 32 20.26 19.75 23.33
C ARG A 32 19.72 20.66 22.24
N LEU A 33 18.41 20.89 22.25
CA LEU A 33 17.73 21.78 21.30
C LEU A 33 17.06 22.94 22.05
N PRO A 34 17.00 24.14 21.47
CA PRO A 34 16.24 25.24 22.06
C PRO A 34 14.73 24.91 22.05
N PRO A 35 13.93 25.47 22.98
CA PRO A 35 12.47 25.29 22.98
C PRO A 35 11.81 25.62 21.64
N SER A 36 12.36 26.58 20.89
CA SER A 36 11.90 26.96 19.55
C SER A 36 12.04 25.87 18.49
N ALA A 37 12.82 24.81 18.74
CA ALA A 37 12.93 23.66 17.85
C ALA A 37 11.70 22.73 17.92
N LEU A 38 10.88 22.85 18.97
CA LEU A 38 9.66 22.06 19.11
C LEU A 38 8.54 22.64 18.25
N LEU A 39 8.03 21.84 17.31
CA LEU A 39 6.79 22.15 16.60
C LEU A 39 5.60 21.84 17.53
N GLY A 40 5.19 22.81 18.35
CA GLY A 40 4.07 22.69 19.28
C GLY A 40 4.34 23.36 20.62
N TYR A 41 3.61 22.93 21.65
CA TYR A 41 3.75 23.42 23.02
C TYR A 41 4.51 22.40 23.88
N LEU A 42 5.31 22.90 24.83
CA LEU A 42 6.00 22.06 25.83
C LEU A 42 5.02 21.47 26.85
N ASP A 43 3.92 22.17 27.11
CA ASP A 43 2.93 21.75 28.10
C ASP A 43 2.17 20.50 27.64
N LYS A 44 1.87 19.66 28.63
CA LYS A 44 1.10 18.44 28.39
C LYS A 44 -0.33 18.80 28.00
N SER A 45 -0.76 18.31 26.84
CA SER A 45 -2.15 18.48 26.40
C SER A 45 -3.13 17.68 27.27
N ASN A 46 -4.26 18.30 27.62
CA ASN A 46 -5.40 17.63 28.24
C ASN A 46 -6.16 16.71 27.27
N LYS A 47 -5.88 16.78 25.96
CA LYS A 47 -6.54 16.01 24.89
C LYS A 47 -5.51 15.34 23.97
N ILE A 48 -4.60 14.57 24.59
CA ILE A 48 -3.42 13.93 23.97
C ILE A 48 -3.73 13.28 22.60
N HIS A 49 -4.78 12.45 22.49
CA HIS A 49 -5.09 11.74 21.24
C HIS A 49 -5.47 12.66 20.07
N ARG A 50 -6.24 13.70 20.37
CA ARG A 50 -6.70 14.67 19.36
C ARG A 50 -5.51 15.48 18.86
N ASP A 51 -4.70 15.97 19.78
CA ASP A 51 -3.58 16.83 19.47
C ASP A 51 -2.49 16.04 18.72
N PHE A 52 -2.20 14.80 19.13
CA PHE A 52 -1.34 13.90 18.36
C PHE A 52 -1.86 13.67 16.93
N THR A 53 -3.16 13.37 16.77
CA THR A 53 -3.76 13.14 15.44
C THR A 53 -3.70 14.39 14.58
N SER A 54 -3.87 15.57 15.18
CA SER A 54 -3.68 16.85 14.50
C SER A 54 -2.23 17.02 14.04
N SER A 55 -1.24 16.74 14.91
CA SER A 55 0.18 16.86 14.55
C SER A 55 0.60 15.93 13.41
N ILE A 56 -0.05 14.77 13.26
CA ILE A 56 0.25 13.80 12.19
C ILE A 56 -0.71 13.89 10.99
N TRP A 57 -1.43 15.00 10.78
CA TRP A 57 -2.45 15.10 9.73
C TRP A 57 -1.95 14.73 8.32
N ARG A 58 -0.68 15.02 8.02
CA ARG A 58 -0.03 14.69 6.74
C ARG A 58 0.03 13.19 6.48
N VAL A 59 -0.06 12.35 7.52
CA VAL A 59 -0.06 10.88 7.38
C VAL A 59 -1.28 10.38 6.61
N ALA A 60 -2.47 10.98 6.78
CA ALA A 60 -3.63 10.59 5.97
C ALA A 60 -3.47 11.01 4.52
N VAL A 61 -3.01 12.23 4.26
CA VAL A 61 -2.73 12.71 2.89
C VAL A 61 -1.73 11.79 2.20
N GLY A 62 -0.61 11.50 2.87
CA GLY A 62 0.40 10.57 2.40
C GLY A 62 -0.15 9.14 2.22
N SER A 63 -1.12 8.72 3.03
CA SER A 63 -1.74 7.40 2.88
C SER A 63 -2.55 7.29 1.60
N LEU A 64 -3.35 8.31 1.26
CA LEU A 64 -4.07 8.34 -0.02
C LEU A 64 -3.10 8.46 -1.21
N ALA A 65 -2.07 9.31 -1.10
CA ALA A 65 -1.06 9.44 -2.14
C ALA A 65 -0.32 8.10 -2.40
N LEU A 66 0.06 7.38 -1.35
CA LEU A 66 0.67 6.06 -1.49
C LEU A 66 -0.31 4.99 -2.00
N GLY A 67 -1.60 5.11 -1.65
CA GLY A 67 -2.64 4.22 -2.15
C GLY A 67 -2.82 4.34 -3.67
N SER A 68 -2.74 5.55 -4.22
CA SER A 68 -2.97 5.81 -5.64
C SER A 68 -2.03 5.02 -6.55
N ILE A 69 -0.79 4.77 -6.10
CA ILE A 69 0.25 4.00 -6.80
C ILE A 69 -0.23 2.58 -7.16
N ALA A 70 -1.17 2.01 -6.40
CA ALA A 70 -1.76 0.70 -6.69
C ALA A 70 -2.38 0.60 -8.10
N ILE A 71 -3.00 1.68 -8.59
CA ILE A 71 -3.73 1.71 -9.86
C ILE A 71 -2.77 1.59 -11.07
N PRO A 72 -1.80 2.51 -11.27
CA PRO A 72 -0.89 2.40 -12.41
C PRO A 72 -0.03 1.14 -12.33
N ASN A 73 0.28 0.63 -11.14
CA ASN A 73 0.97 -0.64 -10.99
C ASN A 73 0.22 -1.80 -11.63
N LEU A 74 -1.07 -1.95 -11.29
CA LEU A 74 -1.89 -3.01 -11.86
C LEU A 74 -2.05 -2.84 -13.37
N GLN A 75 -2.19 -1.60 -13.86
CA GLN A 75 -2.32 -1.30 -15.29
C GLN A 75 -1.05 -1.70 -16.06
N VAL A 76 0.13 -1.31 -15.56
CA VAL A 76 1.41 -1.63 -16.19
C VAL A 76 1.69 -3.14 -16.15
N ALA A 77 1.50 -3.78 -14.99
CA ALA A 77 1.70 -5.23 -14.86
C ALA A 77 0.75 -6.01 -15.78
N SER A 78 -0.54 -5.63 -15.82
CA SER A 78 -1.52 -6.25 -16.71
C SER A 78 -1.16 -6.04 -18.18
N TYR A 79 -0.70 -4.84 -18.55
CA TYR A 79 -0.28 -4.55 -19.92
C TYR A 79 0.91 -5.42 -20.32
N ILE A 80 1.96 -5.49 -19.50
CA ILE A 80 3.13 -6.31 -19.79
C ILE A 80 2.72 -7.79 -19.90
N ALA A 81 1.90 -8.28 -18.97
CA ALA A 81 1.42 -9.66 -18.99
C ALA A 81 0.60 -9.97 -20.25
N ALA A 82 -0.33 -9.09 -20.64
CA ALA A 82 -1.11 -9.24 -21.86
C ALA A 82 -0.21 -9.30 -23.10
N ARG A 83 0.76 -8.39 -23.22
CA ARG A 83 1.72 -8.36 -24.34
C ARG A 83 2.60 -9.60 -24.38
N TYR A 84 2.95 -10.16 -23.23
CA TYR A 84 3.67 -11.42 -23.16
C TYR A 84 2.77 -12.59 -23.59
N PHE A 85 1.54 -12.67 -23.08
CA PHE A 85 0.60 -13.76 -23.39
C PHE A 85 0.20 -13.80 -24.87
N GLN A 86 0.15 -12.66 -25.54
CA GLN A 86 -0.09 -12.56 -26.98
C GLN A 86 1.08 -13.08 -27.81
N ARG A 87 2.33 -12.83 -27.35
CA ARG A 87 3.54 -13.18 -28.11
C ARG A 87 3.98 -14.63 -27.86
N ARG A 88 3.82 -15.13 -26.63
CA ARG A 88 4.26 -16.47 -26.26
C ARG A 88 3.28 -17.50 -26.83
N HIS A 89 3.79 -18.35 -27.71
CA HIS A 89 3.06 -19.48 -28.27
C HIS A 89 3.48 -20.79 -27.60
N VAL A 90 2.53 -21.71 -27.48
CA VAL A 90 2.74 -23.11 -27.09
C VAL A 90 2.02 -24.01 -28.09
N ILE A 91 2.45 -25.27 -28.20
CA ILE A 91 1.79 -26.24 -29.06
C ILE A 91 0.46 -26.63 -28.43
N SER A 92 -0.62 -26.48 -29.19
CA SER A 92 -1.96 -26.90 -28.76
C SER A 92 -2.11 -28.42 -28.79
N VAL A 93 -3.22 -28.92 -28.22
CA VAL A 93 -3.58 -30.35 -28.27
C VAL A 93 -3.73 -30.85 -29.72
N TYR A 94 -3.99 -29.94 -30.66
CA TYR A 94 -4.11 -30.22 -32.09
C TYR A 94 -2.79 -30.05 -32.87
N GLY A 95 -1.66 -29.88 -32.18
CA GLY A 95 -0.33 -29.79 -32.80
C GLY A 95 0.04 -28.43 -33.39
N HIS A 96 -0.88 -27.47 -33.45
CA HIS A 96 -0.61 -26.13 -33.98
C HIS A 96 -0.18 -25.14 -32.88
N PRO A 97 0.72 -24.18 -33.17
CA PRO A 97 1.08 -23.12 -32.23
C PRO A 97 -0.12 -22.22 -31.91
N LEU A 98 -0.38 -22.01 -30.61
CA LEU A 98 -1.45 -21.14 -30.12
C LEU A 98 -0.86 -20.16 -29.09
N PRO A 99 -1.21 -18.86 -29.15
CA PRO A 99 -0.76 -17.91 -28.14
C PRO A 99 -1.36 -18.26 -26.79
N ILE A 100 -0.59 -18.11 -25.71
CA ILE A 100 -1.04 -18.54 -24.39
C ILE A 100 -2.22 -17.71 -23.85
N ILE A 101 -2.46 -16.51 -24.40
CA ILE A 101 -3.65 -15.70 -24.09
C ILE A 101 -4.97 -16.41 -24.47
N SER A 102 -4.94 -17.39 -25.35
CA SER A 102 -6.14 -18.16 -25.73
C SER A 102 -6.64 -19.09 -24.61
N TYR A 103 -5.80 -19.39 -23.62
CA TYR A 103 -6.18 -20.27 -22.51
C TYR A 103 -6.83 -19.50 -21.36
N ARG A 104 -7.97 -20.02 -20.88
CA ARG A 104 -8.69 -19.46 -19.71
C ARG A 104 -7.82 -19.32 -18.47
N THR A 105 -6.88 -20.25 -18.27
CA THR A 105 -5.94 -20.22 -17.15
C THR A 105 -5.01 -19.00 -17.18
N GLN A 106 -4.78 -18.39 -18.34
CA GLN A 106 -4.03 -17.13 -18.49
C GLN A 106 -4.93 -15.91 -18.55
N GLN A 107 -6.12 -16.03 -19.16
CA GLN A 107 -7.08 -14.93 -19.25
C GLN A 107 -7.62 -14.51 -17.89
N LEU A 108 -8.00 -15.46 -17.02
CA LEU A 108 -8.63 -15.16 -15.72
C LEU A 108 -7.77 -14.25 -14.83
N PRO A 109 -6.49 -14.57 -14.52
CA PRO A 109 -5.67 -13.70 -13.68
C PRO A 109 -5.44 -12.32 -14.31
N LEU A 110 -5.28 -12.26 -15.64
CA LEU A 110 -5.13 -10.99 -16.37
C LEU A 110 -6.38 -10.12 -16.28
N LEU A 111 -7.55 -10.69 -16.58
CA LEU A 111 -8.82 -9.96 -16.55
C LEU A 111 -9.18 -9.51 -15.13
N HIS A 112 -8.88 -10.32 -14.11
CA HIS A 112 -9.05 -9.92 -12.71
C HIS A 112 -8.16 -8.73 -12.34
N ALA A 113 -6.89 -8.73 -12.74
CA ALA A 113 -5.98 -7.60 -12.46
C ALA A 113 -6.44 -6.31 -13.15
N ILE A 114 -6.91 -6.41 -14.40
CA ILE A 114 -7.49 -5.29 -15.14
C ILE A 114 -8.75 -4.77 -14.43
N ALA A 115 -9.68 -5.65 -14.07
CA ALA A 115 -10.91 -5.29 -13.37
C ALA A 115 -10.60 -4.61 -12.02
N GLN A 116 -9.65 -5.12 -11.26
CA GLN A 116 -9.19 -4.50 -10.01
C GLN A 116 -8.66 -3.08 -10.25
N ALA A 117 -7.89 -2.83 -11.31
CA ALA A 117 -7.41 -1.48 -11.60
C ALA A 117 -8.58 -0.48 -11.80
N PHE A 118 -9.65 -0.89 -12.46
CA PHE A 118 -10.85 -0.06 -12.63
C PHE A 118 -11.59 0.18 -11.30
N VAL A 119 -11.80 -0.88 -10.51
CA VAL A 119 -12.50 -0.79 -9.22
C VAL A 119 -11.71 0.02 -8.20
N LEU A 120 -10.38 -0.15 -8.13
CA LEU A 120 -9.54 0.63 -7.22
C LEU A 120 -9.51 2.11 -7.62
N ARG A 121 -9.64 2.43 -8.92
CA ARG A 121 -9.75 3.82 -9.38
C ARG A 121 -11.05 4.47 -8.93
N THR A 122 -12.18 3.76 -8.97
CA THR A 122 -13.46 4.29 -8.48
C THR A 122 -13.45 4.42 -6.96
N LEU A 123 -12.92 3.43 -6.23
CA LEU A 123 -12.71 3.50 -4.78
C LEU A 123 -11.85 4.72 -4.39
N TYR A 124 -10.76 4.96 -5.13
CA TYR A 124 -9.87 6.08 -4.84
C TYR A 124 -10.55 7.45 -5.03
N LYS A 125 -11.33 7.61 -6.10
CA LYS A 125 -12.14 8.84 -6.32
C LYS A 125 -13.11 9.07 -5.16
N TRP A 126 -13.88 8.04 -4.79
CA TRP A 126 -14.79 8.10 -3.66
C TRP A 126 -14.06 8.47 -2.35
N ALA A 127 -12.90 7.85 -2.10
CA ALA A 127 -12.12 8.12 -0.90
C ALA A 127 -11.58 9.56 -0.86
N ILE A 128 -11.15 10.12 -2.00
CA ILE A 128 -10.77 11.52 -2.10
C ILE A 128 -11.94 12.45 -1.78
N GLU A 129 -13.11 12.21 -2.38
CA GLU A 129 -14.29 13.05 -2.15
C GLU A 129 -14.66 13.08 -0.66
N ARG A 130 -14.70 11.92 0.00
CA ARG A 130 -14.98 11.84 1.44
C ARG A 130 -13.84 12.39 2.29
N PHE A 131 -12.60 12.24 1.85
CA PHE A 131 -11.47 12.83 2.56
C PHE A 131 -11.43 14.35 2.47
N MET A 132 -11.96 14.96 1.41
CA MET A 132 -12.02 16.43 1.25
C MET A 132 -13.26 17.06 1.89
N ASP A 133 -14.26 16.25 2.23
CA ASP A 133 -15.49 16.69 2.88
C ASP A 133 -15.21 17.30 4.26
N LYS A 134 -15.41 18.63 4.38
CA LYS A 134 -15.17 19.36 5.63
C LYS A 134 -16.25 19.11 6.68
N ASN A 135 -17.40 18.57 6.29
CA ASN A 135 -18.48 18.24 7.21
C ASN A 135 -18.21 16.94 7.97
N LEU A 136 -17.26 16.11 7.50
CA LEU A 136 -16.84 14.89 8.18
C LEU A 136 -15.79 15.19 9.26
N ASP A 137 -15.95 14.53 10.40
CA ASP A 137 -14.96 14.53 11.47
C ASP A 137 -13.58 14.12 10.93
N VAL A 138 -12.54 14.86 11.32
CA VAL A 138 -11.15 14.63 10.90
C VAL A 138 -10.70 13.19 11.17
N ARG A 139 -11.19 12.55 12.24
CA ARG A 139 -10.90 11.16 12.59
C ARG A 139 -11.47 10.19 11.56
N VAL A 140 -12.69 10.44 11.09
CA VAL A 140 -13.33 9.64 10.04
C VAL A 140 -12.56 9.80 8.73
N ARG A 141 -12.19 11.02 8.37
CA ARG A 141 -11.36 11.30 7.18
C ARG A 141 -10.02 10.55 7.23
N HIS A 142 -9.33 10.57 8.37
CA HIS A 142 -8.11 9.78 8.59
C HIS A 142 -8.36 8.27 8.45
N GLY A 143 -9.47 7.76 9.00
CA GLY A 143 -9.86 6.36 8.89
C GLY A 143 -10.07 5.94 7.43
N ILE A 144 -10.80 6.75 6.65
CA ILE A 144 -11.02 6.51 5.21
C ILE A 144 -9.68 6.41 4.47
N ALA A 145 -8.76 7.36 4.70
CA ALA A 145 -7.44 7.34 4.08
C ALA A 145 -6.64 6.07 4.42
N ALA A 146 -6.66 5.64 5.68
CA ALA A 146 -5.97 4.43 6.13
C ALA A 146 -6.58 3.16 5.51
N CYS A 147 -7.92 3.03 5.53
CA CYS A 147 -8.63 1.90 4.95
C CYS A 147 -8.43 1.82 3.44
N CYS A 148 -8.60 2.94 2.73
CA CYS A 148 -8.42 3.01 1.29
C CYS A 148 -7.02 2.54 0.89
N LYS A 149 -5.97 3.05 1.55
CA LYS A 149 -4.59 2.61 1.34
C LYS A 149 -4.45 1.09 1.55
N ALA A 150 -4.94 0.57 2.66
CA ALA A 150 -4.79 -0.85 3.00
C ALA A 150 -5.43 -1.75 1.93
N VAL A 151 -6.68 -1.47 1.58
CA VAL A 151 -7.44 -2.20 0.56
C VAL A 151 -6.74 -2.13 -0.80
N MET A 152 -6.39 -0.92 -1.26
CA MET A 152 -5.74 -0.73 -2.56
C MET A 152 -4.41 -1.47 -2.66
N LEU A 153 -3.56 -1.39 -1.63
CA LEU A 153 -2.26 -2.07 -1.64
C LEU A 153 -2.39 -3.59 -1.56
N GLN A 154 -3.35 -4.11 -0.79
CA GLN A 154 -3.59 -5.55 -0.72
C GLN A 154 -4.04 -6.10 -2.08
N HIS A 155 -5.03 -5.46 -2.72
CA HIS A 155 -5.48 -5.87 -4.05
C HIS A 155 -4.38 -5.73 -5.10
N ALA A 156 -3.63 -4.63 -5.09
CA ALA A 156 -2.51 -4.49 -6.02
C ALA A 156 -1.43 -5.56 -5.81
N GLN A 157 -1.13 -5.96 -4.57
CA GLN A 157 -0.16 -7.01 -4.32
C GLN A 157 -0.62 -8.35 -4.92
N VAL A 158 -1.86 -8.76 -4.66
CA VAL A 158 -2.41 -10.01 -5.18
C VAL A 158 -2.55 -9.96 -6.72
N GLY A 159 -3.08 -8.85 -7.26
CA GLY A 159 -3.31 -8.67 -8.68
C GLY A 159 -2.03 -8.50 -9.51
N ASN A 160 -0.91 -8.08 -8.91
CA ASN A 160 0.39 -8.09 -9.58
C ASN A 160 1.04 -9.48 -9.55
N TYR A 161 0.86 -10.22 -8.46
CA TYR A 161 1.49 -11.53 -8.28
C TYR A 161 0.92 -12.57 -9.25
N ALA A 162 -0.41 -12.68 -9.34
CA ALA A 162 -1.07 -13.75 -10.10
C ALA A 162 -0.75 -13.77 -11.62
N PRO A 163 -0.73 -12.64 -12.35
CA PRO A 163 -0.29 -12.63 -13.75
C PRO A 163 1.21 -12.87 -13.90
N SER A 164 2.01 -12.48 -12.89
CA SER A 164 3.46 -12.53 -12.98
C SER A 164 4.04 -13.94 -12.83
N GLU A 165 3.41 -14.80 -12.02
CA GLU A 165 3.75 -16.22 -11.97
C GLU A 165 3.64 -16.91 -13.34
N ARG A 166 2.78 -16.38 -14.23
CA ARG A 166 2.51 -16.94 -15.56
C ARG A 166 3.48 -16.46 -16.65
N LEU A 167 4.38 -15.56 -16.30
CA LEU A 167 5.45 -15.08 -17.18
C LEU A 167 6.62 -16.09 -17.23
N GLY A 168 6.62 -17.08 -16.34
CA GLY A 168 7.67 -18.09 -16.23
C GLY A 168 9.03 -17.48 -15.88
N ALA A 169 10.11 -18.19 -16.21
CA ALA A 169 11.48 -17.70 -15.97
C ALA A 169 11.76 -16.36 -16.66
N GLN A 170 11.08 -16.06 -17.77
CA GLN A 170 11.22 -14.77 -18.44
C GLN A 170 10.69 -13.59 -17.61
N GLY A 171 9.71 -13.80 -16.73
CA GLY A 171 9.25 -12.78 -15.79
C GLY A 171 10.28 -12.41 -14.72
N LEU A 172 11.30 -13.25 -14.51
CA LEU A 172 12.36 -13.04 -13.51
C LEU A 172 13.51 -12.20 -14.06
N PHE A 173 13.73 -12.17 -15.38
CA PHE A 173 14.83 -11.42 -15.98
C PHE A 173 14.60 -9.91 -15.88
N GLU A 174 15.62 -9.21 -15.39
CA GLU A 174 15.63 -7.77 -15.16
C GLU A 174 15.35 -6.95 -16.44
N TYR A 175 15.77 -7.48 -17.58
CA TYR A 175 15.50 -6.95 -18.92
C TYR A 175 13.99 -6.85 -19.25
N ASN A 176 13.17 -7.78 -18.74
CA ASN A 176 11.73 -7.80 -18.99
C ASN A 176 10.94 -6.83 -18.07
N ARG A 177 11.65 -5.98 -17.31
CA ARG A 177 11.15 -4.84 -16.51
C ARG A 177 10.11 -5.17 -15.42
N LEU A 178 9.63 -6.41 -15.34
CA LEU A 178 8.69 -6.88 -14.30
C LEU A 178 9.37 -7.04 -12.96
N SER A 179 10.51 -7.74 -12.93
CA SER A 179 11.32 -7.91 -11.72
C SER A 179 11.97 -6.61 -11.25
N ASN A 180 12.08 -5.59 -12.12
CA ASN A 180 12.63 -4.27 -11.81
C ASN A 180 11.58 -3.16 -11.62
N HIS A 181 10.30 -3.47 -11.83
CA HIS A 181 9.23 -2.54 -11.50
C HIS A 181 9.26 -2.30 -9.99
N PRO A 182 9.30 -1.04 -9.51
CA PRO A 182 9.39 -0.73 -8.07
C PRO A 182 8.35 -1.51 -7.25
N SER A 183 7.19 -1.73 -7.84
CA SER A 183 6.03 -2.42 -7.26
C SER A 183 6.20 -3.91 -7.08
N TYR A 184 7.02 -4.59 -7.90
CA TYR A 184 7.33 -6.03 -7.77
C TYR A 184 8.40 -6.26 -6.70
N ARG A 185 9.47 -5.44 -6.69
CA ARG A 185 10.51 -5.51 -5.65
C ARG A 185 10.03 -4.99 -4.29
N THR A 186 9.19 -3.97 -4.28
CA THR A 186 8.59 -3.39 -3.05
C THR A 186 7.41 -4.23 -2.54
N SER A 187 6.80 -5.11 -3.34
CA SER A 187 5.85 -6.11 -2.82
C SER A 187 6.55 -7.31 -2.19
N ALA A 188 7.70 -7.75 -2.74
CA ALA A 188 8.58 -8.72 -2.06
C ALA A 188 9.21 -8.14 -0.77
N GLY A 189 9.54 -6.84 -0.75
CA GLY A 189 10.12 -6.14 0.40
C GLY A 189 9.13 -5.61 1.46
N ARG A 190 7.81 -5.84 1.32
CA ARG A 190 6.79 -5.33 2.27
C ARG A 190 6.19 -6.43 3.16
N ASN A 191 7.01 -6.99 4.04
CA ASN A 191 6.52 -7.43 5.35
C ASN A 191 5.96 -6.25 6.20
N LEU A 192 6.27 -5.00 5.81
CA LEU A 192 5.72 -3.79 6.42
C LEU A 192 4.25 -3.51 6.03
N GLY A 193 3.78 -4.00 4.87
CA GLY A 193 2.38 -3.87 4.45
C GLY A 193 1.43 -4.62 5.38
N ARG A 194 1.80 -5.85 5.76
CA ARG A 194 1.09 -6.64 6.78
C ARG A 194 1.07 -5.95 8.15
N ARG A 195 2.17 -5.31 8.56
CA ARG A 195 2.25 -4.57 9.84
C ARG A 195 1.49 -3.23 9.83
N CYS A 196 1.38 -2.55 8.67
CA CYS A 196 0.49 -1.39 8.55
C CYS A 196 -1.00 -1.79 8.60
N MET A 197 -1.35 -2.99 8.11
CA MET A 197 -2.71 -3.52 8.23
C MET A 197 -3.07 -3.83 9.68
N SER A 198 -2.17 -4.40 10.48
CA SER A 198 -2.44 -4.61 11.92
C SER A 198 -2.61 -3.28 12.67
N ILE A 199 -1.81 -2.26 12.36
CA ILE A 199 -1.94 -0.92 12.97
C ILE A 199 -3.21 -0.20 12.52
N ALA A 200 -3.63 -0.32 11.24
CA ALA A 200 -4.87 0.26 10.75
C ALA A 200 -6.11 -0.44 11.37
N SER A 201 -6.08 -1.77 11.50
CA SER A 201 -7.11 -2.55 12.21
C SER A 201 -7.13 -2.23 13.71
N LEU A 202 -5.97 -2.06 14.35
CA LEU A 202 -5.88 -1.58 15.75
C LEU A 202 -6.39 -0.14 15.88
N ARG A 203 -6.10 0.74 14.92
CA ARG A 203 -6.59 2.13 14.92
C ARG A 203 -8.10 2.17 14.77
N LEU A 204 -8.70 1.31 13.94
CA LEU A 204 -10.15 1.12 13.86
C LEU A 204 -10.75 0.52 15.14
N MET A 205 -10.09 -0.47 15.75
CA MET A 205 -10.55 -1.08 17.00
C MET A 205 -10.46 -0.12 18.20
N TYR A 206 -9.45 0.75 18.24
CA TYR A 206 -9.31 1.77 19.29
C TYR A 206 -10.33 2.91 19.10
N GLN A 207 -10.58 3.34 17.86
CA GLN A 207 -11.62 4.33 17.54
C GLN A 207 -13.04 3.83 17.85
N ARG A 208 -13.26 2.50 17.88
CA ARG A 208 -14.56 1.86 18.12
C ARG A 208 -15.02 1.91 19.58
N ARG A 209 -14.13 2.12 20.56
CA ARG A 209 -14.53 2.20 21.99
C ARG A 209 -15.25 3.51 22.34
N ASP A 210 -15.13 4.54 21.51
CA ASP A 210 -15.73 5.86 21.74
C ASP A 210 -16.98 6.13 20.88
N PHE A 211 -17.46 5.13 20.12
CA PHE A 211 -18.61 5.26 19.23
C PHE A 211 -19.72 4.28 19.61
N SER A 212 -20.71 4.77 20.38
CA SER A 212 -22.04 4.16 20.45
C SER A 212 -22.72 4.35 19.10
N PHE A 213 -22.73 3.32 18.26
CA PHE A 213 -23.48 3.33 17.01
C PHE A 213 -24.98 3.29 17.32
N GLY A 214 -25.67 4.41 17.11
CA GLY A 214 -27.12 4.41 16.92
C GLY A 214 -27.45 3.57 15.69
N ALA A 215 -28.34 2.60 15.87
CA ALA A 215 -28.75 1.67 14.84
C ALA A 215 -29.40 2.41 13.65
N SER A 216 -28.77 2.33 12.48
CA SER A 216 -29.53 2.30 11.23
C SER A 216 -28.95 1.19 10.35
N SER A 217 -29.85 0.29 9.99
CA SER A 217 -29.65 -0.91 9.19
C SER A 217 -29.19 -0.58 7.77
N ASN A 218 -28.20 -1.34 7.28
CA ASN A 218 -28.00 -1.77 5.87
C ASN A 218 -26.55 -1.77 5.34
N LEU A 219 -25.54 -2.06 6.17
CA LEU A 219 -24.24 -2.51 5.64
C LEU A 219 -23.70 -3.70 6.44
N LYS A 220 -24.03 -4.93 5.99
CA LYS A 220 -23.39 -6.16 6.48
C LYS A 220 -22.11 -6.39 5.68
N PHE A 221 -20.96 -6.00 6.23
CA PHE A 221 -19.67 -6.50 5.74
C PHE A 221 -19.53 -7.97 6.16
N TRP A 222 -19.59 -8.88 5.19
CA TRP A 222 -19.37 -10.30 5.40
C TRP A 222 -17.86 -10.57 5.52
N VAL A 223 -17.41 -11.02 6.69
CA VAL A 223 -16.06 -11.54 6.92
C VAL A 223 -16.21 -13.05 7.13
N PRO A 224 -15.65 -13.91 6.29
CA PRO A 224 -15.66 -15.35 6.55
C PRO A 224 -14.70 -15.67 7.70
N THR A 225 -15.25 -16.07 8.84
CA THR A 225 -14.54 -16.71 9.93
C THR A 225 -14.54 -18.22 9.73
N THR A 226 -13.39 -18.78 9.36
CA THR A 226 -13.04 -20.19 9.66
C THR A 226 -11.53 -20.36 9.60
N PHE A 227 -10.88 -20.31 10.77
CA PHE A 227 -9.59 -20.94 11.00
C PHE A 227 -9.88 -22.15 11.90
N HIS A 228 -9.86 -23.35 11.34
CA HIS A 228 -9.69 -24.57 12.13
C HIS A 228 -8.20 -24.85 12.26
N LYS A 229 -7.77 -25.04 13.51
CA LYS A 229 -6.46 -25.53 13.90
C LYS A 229 -6.22 -26.91 13.27
N ILE A 230 -5.06 -27.08 12.65
CA ILE A 230 -4.25 -28.30 12.74
C ILE A 230 -2.85 -27.82 13.14
#